data_AF-A0A814MXQ2-F1
#
_entry.id   AF-A0A814MXQ2-F1
#
_cell.length_a   1.000
_cell.length_b   1.000
_cell.length_c   1.000
_cell.angle_alpha   90.00
_cell.angle_beta   90.00
_cell.angle_gamma   90.00
#
_symmetry.space_group_name_H-M   'P 1'
#
loop_
_entity.id
_entity.type
_entity.pdbx_description
1 polymer ?
#
loop_
_entity_poly.entity_id
_entity_poly.type
_entity_poly.pdbx_seq_one_letter_code
_entity_poly.pdbx_strand_id
1 'polypeptide(L)'
;MIIRRLSTHRFPHPLRILGIETSCDDTAAAVVDSERTILSEVYRSQLKYHQPWGGIVPSIAKKHHYENLVPVVAETMKDIEWNSRQLPRLPQVSNQVW
;
A
#
# COMPACT_ATOMS: atom_id res chain seq x y z
N MET A 1 -31.69 1.00 -28.07
CA MET A 1 -30.91 1.30 -26.84
C MET A 1 -29.72 0.36 -26.80
N ILE A 2 -28.56 0.80 -27.31
CA ILE A 2 -27.34 -0.02 -27.39
C ILE A 2 -26.59 0.16 -26.07
N ILE A 3 -26.63 -0.85 -25.22
CA ILE A 3 -25.73 -0.91 -24.06
C ILE A 3 -24.34 -1.25 -24.61
N ARG A 4 -23.49 -0.23 -24.79
CA ARG A 4 -22.08 -0.44 -25.09
C ARG A 4 -21.45 -1.16 -23.89
N ARG A 5 -21.22 -2.46 -24.01
CA ARG A 5 -20.40 -3.23 -23.07
C ARG A 5 -19.03 -2.55 -23.04
N LEU A 6 -18.70 -1.86 -21.95
CA LEU A 6 -17.37 -1.30 -21.74
C LEU A 6 -16.38 -2.45 -21.87
N SER A 7 -15.47 -2.38 -22.86
CA SER A 7 -14.47 -3.41 -23.05
C SER A 7 -13.64 -3.47 -21.76
N THR A 8 -13.62 -4.60 -21.08
CA THR A 8 -12.69 -4.82 -19.97
C THR A 8 -11.28 -4.71 -20.55
N HIS A 9 -10.63 -3.57 -20.32
CA HIS A 9 -9.22 -3.42 -20.63
C HIS A 9 -8.48 -4.41 -19.74
N ARG A 10 -8.12 -5.57 -20.30
CA ARG A 10 -7.22 -6.51 -19.64
C ARG A 10 -5.83 -5.92 -19.73
N PHE A 11 -5.24 -5.65 -18.58
CA PHE A 11 -3.83 -5.30 -18.51
C PHE A 11 -2.99 -6.52 -18.90
N PRO A 12 -1.90 -6.33 -19.66
CA PRO A 12 -1.04 -7.44 -20.09
C PRO A 12 -0.32 -8.13 -18.93
N HIS A 13 -0.30 -7.50 -17.75
CA HIS A 13 0.23 -8.06 -16.50
C HIS A 13 -0.78 -7.77 -15.38
N PRO A 14 -0.82 -8.61 -14.32
CA PRO A 14 -1.59 -8.31 -13.11
C PRO A 14 -1.22 -6.93 -12.57
N LEU A 15 -2.22 -6.13 -12.20
CA LEU A 15 -1.98 -4.85 -11.56
C LEU A 15 -1.40 -5.12 -10.17
N ARG A 16 -0.29 -4.44 -9.83
CA ARG A 16 0.32 -4.52 -8.51
C ARG A 16 0.00 -3.26 -7.71
N ILE A 17 -0.36 -3.43 -6.45
CA ILE A 17 -0.73 -2.37 -5.52
C ILE A 17 0.20 -2.46 -4.32
N LEU A 18 0.85 -1.35 -3.97
CA LEU A 18 1.58 -1.19 -2.71
C LEU A 18 0.59 -0.65 -1.65
N GLY A 19 0.28 -1.46 -0.65
CA GLY A 19 -0.41 -1.04 0.57
C GLY A 19 0.59 -0.59 1.62
N ILE A 20 0.27 0.48 2.34
CA ILE A 20 1.02 0.98 3.49
C ILE A 20 0.05 1.09 4.66
N GLU A 21 0.43 0.55 5.80
CA GLU A 21 -0.39 0.57 7.02
C GLU A 21 0.36 1.27 8.15
N THR A 22 -0.25 2.36 8.65
CA THR A 22 0.27 3.22 9.74
C THR A 22 -0.88 3.79 10.58
N SER A 23 -1.94 3.01 10.83
CA SER A 23 -3.14 3.50 11.52
C SER A 23 -2.97 3.62 13.05
N CYS A 24 -2.18 2.73 13.66
CA CYS A 24 -2.05 2.62 15.11
C CYS A 24 -0.58 2.52 15.56
N ASP A 25 -0.08 1.32 15.86
CA ASP A 25 1.25 1.08 16.45
C ASP A 25 2.12 0.13 15.63
N ASP A 26 1.71 -0.21 14.43
CA ASP A 26 2.49 -1.01 13.49
C ASP A 26 2.84 -0.18 12.26
N THR A 27 4.04 -0.36 11.72
CA THR A 27 4.37 0.12 10.38
C THR A 27 4.52 -1.08 9.48
N ALA A 28 3.66 -1.19 8.48
CA ALA A 28 3.70 -2.31 7.54
C ALA A 28 3.53 -1.84 6.10
N ALA A 29 4.04 -2.64 5.16
CA ALA A 29 3.75 -2.50 3.75
C ALA A 29 3.65 -3.87 3.10
N ALA A 30 2.79 -3.95 2.08
CA ALA A 30 2.61 -5.17 1.30
C ALA A 30 2.38 -4.83 -0.18
N VAL A 31 2.89 -5.67 -1.07
CA VAL A 31 2.55 -5.63 -2.49
C VAL A 31 1.56 -6.75 -2.78
N VAL A 32 0.39 -6.39 -3.28
CA VAL A 32 -0.65 -7.33 -3.71
C VAL A 32 -0.91 -7.20 -5.19
N ASP A 33 -1.29 -8.29 -5.85
CA ASP A 33 -1.73 -8.25 -7.25
C ASP A 33 -3.26 -8.25 -7.40
N SER A 34 -3.74 -7.98 -8.60
CA SER A 34 -5.16 -8.00 -8.95
C SER A 34 -5.83 -9.38 -8.81
N GLU A 35 -5.04 -10.44 -8.65
CA GLU A 35 -5.51 -11.80 -8.40
C GLU A 35 -5.62 -12.10 -6.90
N ARG A 36 -5.38 -11.10 -6.05
CA ARG A 36 -5.43 -11.16 -4.58
C ARG A 36 -4.27 -11.96 -3.98
N THR A 37 -3.15 -12.05 -4.69
CA THR A 37 -1.92 -12.66 -4.18
C THR A 37 -1.07 -11.62 -3.45
N ILE A 38 -0.57 -11.96 -2.27
CA ILE A 38 0.46 -11.18 -1.57
C ILE A 38 1.81 -11.58 -2.17
N LEU A 39 2.49 -10.63 -2.83
CA LEU A 39 3.79 -10.85 -3.47
C LEU A 39 4.95 -10.61 -2.52
N SER A 40 4.78 -9.69 -1.57
CA SER A 40 5.78 -9.34 -0.54
C SER A 40 5.08 -8.58 0.58
N GLU A 41 5.51 -8.77 1.82
CA GLU A 41 5.04 -8.02 2.97
C GLU A 41 6.14 -7.86 4.03
N VAL A 42 6.14 -6.72 4.71
CA VAL A 42 7.04 -6.42 5.82
C VAL A 42 6.25 -5.69 6.89
N TYR A 43 6.44 -6.07 8.16
CA TYR A 43 5.84 -5.38 9.29
C TYR A 43 6.88 -5.11 10.39
N ARG A 44 6.67 -4.03 11.14
CA ARG A 44 7.45 -3.63 12.31
C ARG A 44 6.50 -3.20 13.42
N SER A 45 6.43 -4.00 14.48
CA SER A 45 5.56 -3.71 15.62
C SER A 45 6.21 -2.82 16.67
N GLN A 46 5.40 -1.93 17.26
CA GLN A 46 5.83 -1.00 18.30
C GLN A 46 5.30 -1.37 19.69
N LEU A 47 4.65 -2.52 19.86
CA LEU A 47 4.03 -2.96 21.12
C LEU A 47 4.94 -2.75 22.35
N LYS A 48 6.23 -3.11 22.24
CA LYS A 48 7.21 -2.94 23.33
C LYS A 48 7.43 -1.49 23.78
N TYR A 49 7.23 -0.53 22.90
CA TYR A 49 7.34 0.91 23.19
C TYR A 49 6.04 1.50 23.75
N HIS A 50 4.96 0.72 23.84
CA HIS A 50 3.70 1.14 24.44
C HIS A 50 3.40 0.40 25.75
N GLN A 51 4.05 -0.76 25.98
CA GLN A 51 3.90 -1.57 27.20
C GLN A 51 4.00 -0.79 28.52
N PRO A 52 4.99 0.10 28.74
CA PRO A 52 5.09 0.87 29.98
C PRO A 52 3.91 1.81 30.27
N TRP A 53 3.14 2.18 29.24
CA TRP A 53 2.04 3.14 29.34
C TRP A 53 0.67 2.47 29.41
N GLY A 54 0.60 1.14 29.27
CA GLY A 54 -0.67 0.39 29.30
C GLY A 54 -1.61 0.70 28.12
N GLY A 55 -1.09 1.33 27.06
CA GLY A 55 -1.87 1.74 25.90
C GLY A 55 -1.03 2.48 24.86
N ILE A 56 -1.63 2.74 23.70
CA ILE A 56 -0.94 3.40 22.58
C ILE A 56 -0.72 4.87 22.89
N VAL A 57 0.53 5.32 22.71
CA VAL A 57 0.95 6.70 22.92
C VAL A 57 1.15 7.36 21.54
N PRO A 58 0.29 8.29 21.11
CA PRO A 58 0.31 8.81 19.73
C PRO A 58 1.63 9.44 19.29
N SER A 59 2.36 10.09 20.20
CA SER A 59 3.66 10.70 19.89
C SER A 59 4.75 9.66 19.63
N ILE A 60 4.74 8.55 20.36
CA ILE A 60 5.65 7.40 20.14
C ILE A 60 5.28 6.70 18.83
N ALA A 61 3.98 6.48 18.59
CA ALA A 61 3.47 5.89 17.36
C ALA A 61 3.93 6.65 16.11
N LYS A 62 3.70 7.97 16.10
CA LYS A 62 4.13 8.87 15.03
C LYS A 62 5.63 8.81 14.78
N LYS A 63 6.45 8.81 15.84
CA LYS A 63 7.92 8.77 15.72
C LYS A 63 8.37 7.48 15.03
N HIS A 64 7.85 6.34 15.47
CA HIS A 64 8.24 5.06 14.89
C HIS A 64 7.68 4.84 13.48
N HIS A 65 6.49 5.36 13.13
CA HIS A 65 6.06 5.39 11.73
C HIS A 65 7.05 6.16 10.85
N TYR A 66 7.49 7.33 11.30
CA TYR A 66 8.47 8.14 10.56
C TYR A 66 9.80 7.38 10.38
N GLU A 67 10.30 6.71 11.42
CA GLU A 67 11.54 5.94 11.37
C GLU A 67 11.44 4.68 10.50
N ASN A 68 10.29 4.00 10.49
CA ASN A 68 10.13 2.70 9.83
C ASN A 68 9.53 2.77 8.43
N LEU A 69 8.87 3.87 8.03
CA LEU A 69 8.16 3.94 6.74
C LEU A 69 9.07 3.62 5.55
N VAL A 70 10.22 4.30 5.44
CA VAL A 70 11.15 4.09 4.33
C VAL A 70 11.79 2.69 4.37
N PRO A 71 12.35 2.22 5.50
CA PRO A 71 12.89 0.86 5.59
C PRO A 71 11.87 -0.23 5.23
N VAL A 72 10.65 -0.14 5.75
CA VAL A 72 9.59 -1.12 5.50
C VAL A 72 9.23 -1.15 4.03
N VAL A 73 8.95 0.01 3.41
CA VAL A 73 8.63 0.08 1.98
C VAL A 73 9.80 -0.42 1.12
N ALA A 74 11.04 -0.05 1.44
CA ALA A 74 12.22 -0.49 0.70
C ALA A 74 12.42 -2.01 0.78
N GLU A 75 12.24 -2.61 1.96
CA GLU A 75 12.33 -4.04 2.17
C GLU A 75 11.20 -4.77 1.43
N THR A 76 9.96 -4.28 1.50
CA THR A 76 8.83 -4.85 0.75
C THR A 76 9.07 -4.82 -0.76
N MET A 77 9.69 -3.76 -1.28
CA MET A 77 9.92 -3.57 -2.72
C MET A 77 11.18 -4.26 -3.25
N LYS A 78 12.04 -4.83 -2.40
CA LYS A 78 13.39 -5.28 -2.76
C LYS A 78 13.43 -6.26 -3.94
N ASP A 79 12.52 -7.23 -3.95
CA ASP A 79 12.43 -8.28 -4.98
C ASP A 79 11.23 -8.07 -5.92
N ILE A 80 10.60 -6.90 -5.85
CA ILE A 80 9.46 -6.55 -6.70
C ILE A 80 9.96 -5.77 -7.91
N GLU A 81 9.90 -6.40 -9.08
CA GLU A 81 10.12 -5.70 -10.33
C GLU A 81 9.04 -4.63 -10.54
N TRP A 82 9.43 -3.36 -10.43
CA TRP A 82 8.54 -2.21 -10.63
C TRP A 82 8.88 -1.49 -11.94
N ASN A 83 7.97 -1.56 -12.91
CA ASN A 83 8.10 -0.80 -14.15
C ASN A 83 7.33 0.53 -14.05
N SER A 84 8.02 1.60 -13.68
CA SER A 84 7.44 2.95 -13.58
C SER A 84 6.88 3.49 -14.90
N ARG A 85 7.25 2.92 -16.05
CA ARG A 85 6.77 3.35 -17.38
C ARG A 85 5.44 2.69 -17.79
N GLN A 86 4.97 1.71 -17.02
CA GLN A 86 3.72 0.99 -17.31
C GLN A 86 2.53 1.47 -16.48
N LEU A 87 2.62 2.64 -15.82
CA LEU A 87 1.49 3.18 -15.08
C LEU A 87 0.25 3.19 -15.99
N PRO A 88 -0.82 2.46 -15.62
CA PRO A 88 -2.03 2.47 -16.41
C PRO A 88 -2.50 3.92 -16.53
N ARG A 89 -2.87 4.36 -17.73
CA ARG A 89 -3.55 5.65 -17.89
C ARG A 89 -4.82 5.56 -17.07
N LEU A 90 -4.79 6.15 -15.87
CA LEU A 90 -5.98 6.25 -15.05
C LEU A 90 -7.03 6.99 -15.88
N PRO A 91 -8.28 6.48 -15.92
CA PRO A 91 -9.35 7.20 -16.59
C PRO A 91 -9.37 8.62 -16.03
N GLN A 92 -9.26 9.60 -16.92
CA GLN A 92 -9.34 11.00 -16.54
C GLN A 92 -10.74 11.21 -15.95
N VAL A 93 -10.81 11.31 -14.62
CA VAL A 93 -12.05 11.68 -13.95
C VAL A 93 -12.31 13.11 -14.37
N SER A 94 -13.35 13.34 -15.19
CA SER A 94 -13.78 14.71 -15.46
C SER A 94 -14.16 15.35 -14.12
N ASN A 95 -13.87 16.63 -13.95
CA ASN A 95 -14.13 17.40 -12.73
C ASN A 95 -15.65 17.53 -12.41
N GLN A 96 -16.34 16.40 -12.22
CA GLN A 96 -17.61 16.35 -11.55
C GLN A 96 -17.34 15.90 -10.12
N VAL A 97 -17.34 16.93 -9.28
CA VAL A 97 -17.20 16.95 -7.83
C VAL A 97 -18.12 15.91 -7.20
N TRP A 98 -17.64 15.27 -6.12
CA TRP A 98 -18.44 14.43 -5.22
C TRP A 98 -19.66 15.18 -4.68
#